data_AF-A0A0G0KF39-F1
#
_entry.id   AF-A0A0G0KF39-F1
#
_cell.length_a   1.000
_cell.length_b   1.000
_cell.length_c   1.000
_cell.angle_alpha   90.00
_cell.angle_beta   90.00
_cell.angle_gamma   90.00
#
_symmetry.space_group_name_H-M   'P 1'
#
loop_
_entity.id
_entity.type
_entity.pdbx_description
1 polymer ?
#
loop_
_entity_poly.entity_id
_entity_poly.type
_entity_poly.pdbx_seq_one_letter_code
_entity_poly.pdbx_strand_id
1 'polypeptide(L)'
;MGGGASYEDVLVQLGVDRKLIYPVVRDCLMTGKFSYRTMVDFLFDHFQIIGCVSERRKATNCWERDNQSARWFTRATELVARLRQEGNNLVLVSNISTPAWDTVGAMLEINTKFDRLFLSFQEGMAKPNKQVWQTVESWFPQSKEFWMIGDNNDDDLVVPRAMGWQTRLVKNDGSDLLNLWRKK
;
A
#
# COMPACT_ATOMS: atom_id res chain seq x y z
N MET A 1 16.05 -12.81 -1.96
CA MET A 1 14.71 -12.82 -1.34
C MET A 1 14.87 -13.44 0.04
N GLY A 2 14.76 -12.65 1.10
CA GLY A 2 14.91 -13.15 2.47
C GLY A 2 13.68 -13.97 2.86
N GLY A 3 13.83 -15.30 2.89
CA GLY A 3 12.78 -16.25 3.26
C GLY A 3 12.56 -16.32 4.77
N GLY A 4 11.93 -15.28 5.34
CA GLY A 4 11.42 -15.29 6.71
C GLY A 4 9.89 -15.31 6.72
N ALA A 5 9.29 -15.94 7.73
CA ALA A 5 7.83 -15.95 7.91
C ALA A 5 7.30 -14.51 8.13
N SER A 6 6.25 -14.10 7.42
CA SER A 6 5.58 -12.80 7.59
C SER A 6 4.73 -12.75 8.86
N TYR A 7 4.16 -11.60 9.20
CA TYR A 7 3.19 -11.52 10.30
C TYR A 7 1.93 -12.36 10.02
N GLU A 8 1.48 -12.43 8.76
CA GLU A 8 0.36 -13.26 8.33
C GLU A 8 0.66 -14.74 8.55
N ASP A 9 1.89 -15.18 8.28
CA ASP A 9 2.29 -16.58 8.48
C ASP A 9 2.18 -16.99 9.95
N VAL A 10 2.44 -16.06 10.89
CA VAL A 10 2.25 -16.31 12.33
C VAL A 10 0.77 -16.50 12.65
N LEU A 11 -0.11 -15.67 12.10
CA LEU A 11 -1.56 -15.78 12.33
C LEU A 11 -2.13 -17.06 11.72
N VAL A 12 -1.67 -17.43 10.52
CA VAL A 12 -2.07 -18.68 9.86
C VAL A 12 -1.62 -19.91 10.66
N GLN A 13 -0.42 -19.89 11.24
CA GLN A 13 0.05 -20.95 12.15
C GLN A 13 -0.83 -21.09 13.41
N LEU A 14 -1.53 -20.01 13.78
CA LEU A 14 -2.46 -19.97 14.92
C LEU A 14 -3.93 -20.25 14.51
N GLY A 15 -4.16 -20.66 13.27
CA GLY A 15 -5.47 -21.12 12.79
C GLY A 15 -6.32 -20.05 12.09
N VAL A 16 -5.79 -18.85 11.84
CA VAL A 16 -6.53 -17.81 11.09
C VAL A 16 -6.50 -18.12 9.60
N ASP A 17 -7.66 -18.06 8.93
CA ASP A 17 -7.70 -18.14 7.46
C ASP A 17 -7.02 -16.90 6.86
N ARG A 18 -5.98 -17.14 6.05
CA ARG A 18 -5.21 -16.08 5.38
C ARG A 18 -6.10 -15.08 4.63
N LYS A 19 -7.18 -15.55 4.00
CA LYS A 19 -8.07 -14.69 3.21
C LYS A 19 -8.80 -13.64 4.05
N LEU A 20 -8.92 -13.86 5.36
CA LEU A 20 -9.58 -12.95 6.29
C LEU A 20 -8.62 -11.88 6.85
N ILE A 21 -7.31 -12.10 6.79
CA ILE A 21 -6.33 -11.22 7.43
C ILE A 21 -6.27 -9.86 6.72
N TYR A 22 -5.99 -9.85 5.41
CA TYR A 22 -5.77 -8.60 4.68
C TYR A 22 -6.97 -7.64 4.72
N PRO A 23 -8.24 -8.08 4.52
CA PRO A 23 -9.39 -7.19 4.65
C PRO A 23 -9.45 -6.49 6.01
N VAL A 24 -9.21 -7.21 7.10
CA VAL A 24 -9.19 -6.65 8.47
C VAL A 24 -8.04 -5.65 8.64
N VAL A 25 -6.84 -5.99 8.17
CA VAL A 25 -5.68 -5.09 8.21
C VAL A 25 -5.96 -3.80 7.43
N ARG A 26 -6.46 -3.93 6.21
CA ARG A 26 -6.77 -2.81 5.32
C ARG A 26 -7.83 -1.89 5.90
N ASP A 27 -8.95 -2.46 6.34
CA ASP A 27 -10.14 -1.69 6.70
C ASP A 27 -10.09 -1.16 8.14
N CYS A 28 -9.39 -1.85 9.05
CA CYS A 28 -9.31 -1.46 10.47
C CYS A 28 -7.97 -0.86 10.88
N LEU A 29 -6.86 -1.33 10.31
CA LEU A 29 -5.51 -1.01 10.80
C LEU A 29 -4.73 -0.06 9.89
N MET A 30 -5.07 0.02 8.62
CA MET A 30 -4.50 0.99 7.68
C MET A 30 -5.33 2.27 7.56
N THR A 31 -6.47 2.36 8.24
CA THR A 31 -7.35 3.55 8.26
C THR A 31 -7.18 4.38 9.54
N GLY A 32 -6.30 3.98 10.45
CA GLY A 32 -6.05 4.67 11.72
C GLY A 32 -4.57 4.70 12.10
N LYS A 33 -4.27 5.42 13.18
CA LYS A 33 -2.92 5.57 13.70
C LYS A 33 -2.67 4.58 14.83
N PHE A 34 -1.82 3.59 14.57
CA PHE A 34 -1.52 2.51 15.51
C PHE A 34 -0.02 2.22 15.54
N SER A 35 0.47 1.65 16.64
CA SER A 35 1.80 1.03 16.68
C SER A 35 1.73 -0.42 16.17
N TYR A 36 2.86 -1.01 15.76
CA TYR A 36 2.90 -2.44 15.40
C TYR A 36 2.31 -3.33 16.48
N ARG A 37 2.62 -3.05 17.75
CA ARG A 37 2.08 -3.80 18.89
C ARG A 37 0.57 -3.69 18.96
N THR A 38 0.02 -2.48 18.88
CA THR A 38 -1.44 -2.25 18.93
C THR A 38 -2.16 -2.93 17.77
N MET A 39 -1.56 -2.91 16.58
CA MET A 39 -2.11 -3.60 15.40
C MET A 39 -2.16 -5.10 15.60
N VAL A 40 -1.07 -5.70 16.09
CA VAL A 40 -1.02 -7.14 16.37
C VAL A 40 -1.98 -7.50 17.50
N ASP A 41 -2.04 -6.69 18.56
CA ASP A 41 -2.98 -6.92 19.67
C ASP A 41 -4.42 -6.92 19.18
N PHE A 42 -4.79 -5.96 18.32
CA PHE A 42 -6.10 -5.95 17.66
C PHE A 42 -6.36 -7.22 16.85
N LEU A 43 -5.40 -7.70 16.05
CA LEU A 43 -5.62 -8.91 15.24
C LEU A 43 -5.83 -10.15 16.11
N PHE A 44 -5.08 -10.30 17.20
CA PHE A 44 -5.27 -11.41 18.11
C PHE A 44 -6.64 -11.36 18.79
N ASP A 45 -7.09 -10.17 19.20
CA ASP A 45 -8.38 -10.02 19.86
C ASP A 45 -9.54 -10.19 18.86
N HIS A 46 -9.40 -9.64 17.65
CA HIS A 46 -10.38 -9.75 16.56
C HIS A 46 -10.60 -11.20 16.11
N PHE A 47 -9.52 -11.97 15.96
CA PHE A 47 -9.59 -13.38 15.57
C PHE A 47 -9.70 -14.34 16.76
N GLN A 48 -9.89 -13.82 17.99
CA GLN A 48 -10.04 -14.61 19.21
C GLN A 48 -8.90 -15.62 19.42
N ILE A 49 -7.68 -15.22 19.05
CA ILE A 49 -6.51 -16.08 19.13
C ILE A 49 -6.09 -16.24 20.59
N ILE A 50 -6.17 -17.47 21.08
CA ILE A 50 -5.60 -17.87 22.38
C ILE A 50 -4.09 -18.02 22.21
N GLY A 51 -3.38 -16.90 22.11
CA GLY A 51 -1.94 -16.85 21.92
C GLY A 51 -1.18 -16.46 23.18
N CYS A 52 0.08 -16.88 23.30
CA CYS A 52 0.95 -16.43 24.37
C CYS A 52 1.73 -15.16 23.94
N VAL A 53 2.42 -14.53 24.89
CA VAL A 53 3.18 -13.29 24.64
C VAL A 53 4.23 -13.47 23.53
N SER A 54 4.70 -14.70 23.33
CA SER A 54 5.75 -14.99 22.36
C SER A 54 5.28 -14.84 20.91
N GLU A 55 4.06 -15.27 20.55
CA GLU A 55 3.56 -15.16 19.18
C GLU A 55 3.17 -13.74 18.82
N ARG A 56 2.61 -12.97 19.76
CA ARG A 56 2.35 -11.53 19.57
C ARG A 56 3.65 -10.79 19.25
N ARG A 57 4.72 -11.08 20.00
CA ARG A 57 6.05 -10.52 19.74
C ARG A 57 6.60 -10.97 18.40
N LYS A 58 6.44 -12.24 18.04
CA LYS A 58 6.88 -12.77 16.74
C LYS A 58 6.18 -12.05 15.59
N ALA A 59 4.86 -11.92 15.64
CA ALA A 59 4.08 -11.22 14.61
C ALA A 59 4.48 -9.74 14.49
N THR A 60 4.67 -9.06 15.64
CA THR A 60 5.15 -7.66 15.69
C THR A 60 6.49 -7.51 14.98
N ASN A 61 7.47 -8.36 15.33
CA ASN A 61 8.81 -8.30 14.75
C ASN A 61 8.81 -8.64 13.25
N CYS A 62 7.98 -9.59 12.82
CA CYS A 62 7.85 -9.91 11.41
C CYS A 62 7.31 -8.71 10.61
N TRP A 63 6.26 -8.05 11.11
CA TRP A 63 5.69 -6.89 10.43
C TRP A 63 6.70 -5.73 10.33
N GLU A 64 7.39 -5.44 11.42
CA GLU A 64 8.44 -4.41 11.44
C GLU A 64 9.54 -4.72 10.43
N ARG A 65 10.07 -5.96 10.45
CA ARG A 65 11.10 -6.43 9.52
C ARG A 65 10.66 -6.32 8.06
N ASP A 66 9.42 -6.70 7.75
CA ASP A 66 8.91 -6.68 6.39
C ASP A 66 8.91 -5.23 5.85
N ASN A 67 8.51 -4.25 6.66
CA ASN A 67 8.57 -2.83 6.29
C ASN A 67 10.00 -2.28 6.20
N GLN A 68 10.91 -2.70 7.08
CA GLN A 68 12.33 -2.35 7.00
C GLN A 68 13.01 -2.91 5.73
N SER A 69 12.43 -3.94 5.12
CA SER A 69 12.91 -4.55 3.87
C SER A 69 12.28 -3.96 2.60
N ALA A 70 11.46 -2.91 2.71
CA ALA A 70 10.84 -2.27 1.57
C ALA A 70 11.88 -1.69 0.62
N ARG A 71 11.61 -1.76 -0.68
CA ARG A 71 12.50 -1.24 -1.73
C ARG A 71 11.65 -0.80 -2.91
N TRP A 72 12.18 0.14 -3.69
CA TRP A 72 11.62 0.45 -4.99
C TRP A 72 11.64 -0.77 -5.90
N PHE A 73 10.62 -0.91 -6.73
CA PHE A 73 10.69 -1.77 -7.90
C PHE A 73 11.82 -1.30 -8.84
N THR A 74 12.40 -2.23 -9.60
CA THR A 74 13.66 -2.07 -10.35
C THR A 74 13.72 -0.80 -11.21
N ARG A 75 12.60 -0.37 -11.81
CA ARG A 75 12.51 0.83 -12.67
C ARG A 75 11.54 1.89 -12.18
N ALA A 76 11.04 1.79 -10.94
CA ALA A 76 10.02 2.71 -10.44
C ALA A 76 10.53 4.14 -10.29
N THR A 77 11.74 4.34 -9.75
CA THR A 77 12.32 5.68 -9.59
C THR A 77 12.59 6.35 -10.94
N GLU A 78 13.05 5.57 -11.92
CA GLU A 78 13.26 6.04 -13.30
C GLU A 78 11.94 6.46 -13.96
N LEU A 79 10.89 5.66 -13.82
CA LEU A 79 9.56 6.00 -14.33
C LEU A 79 9.02 7.27 -13.67
N VAL A 80 9.10 7.39 -12.35
CA VAL A 80 8.64 8.58 -11.61
C VAL A 80 9.39 9.84 -12.07
N ALA A 81 10.72 9.75 -12.21
CA ALA A 81 11.52 10.87 -12.71
C ALA A 81 11.12 11.28 -14.13
N ARG A 82 10.92 10.31 -15.03
CA ARG A 82 10.48 10.55 -16.40
C ARG A 82 9.10 11.20 -16.46
N LEU A 83 8.12 10.67 -15.71
CA LEU A 83 6.76 11.22 -15.69
C LEU A 83 6.75 12.68 -15.19
N ARG A 84 7.58 13.00 -14.20
CA ARG A 84 7.76 14.37 -13.72
C ARG A 84 8.39 15.27 -14.78
N GLN A 85 9.42 14.81 -15.49
CA GLN A 85 10.04 15.57 -16.60
C GLN A 85 9.07 15.84 -17.75
N GLU A 86 8.13 14.93 -17.99
CA GLU A 86 7.05 15.09 -18.96
C GLU A 86 5.92 16.03 -18.48
N GLY A 87 6.06 16.64 -17.29
CA GLY A 87 5.12 17.63 -16.75
C GLY A 87 3.83 17.06 -16.15
N ASN A 88 3.80 15.75 -15.83
CA ASN A 88 2.63 15.14 -15.20
C ASN A 88 2.62 15.43 -13.69
N ASN A 89 1.43 15.62 -13.12
CA ASN A 89 1.24 15.63 -11.66
C ASN A 89 1.31 14.19 -11.12
N LEU A 90 2.14 13.95 -10.13
CA LEU A 90 2.37 12.63 -9.56
C LEU A 90 1.76 12.51 -8.16
N VAL A 91 0.94 11.49 -7.99
CA VAL A 91 0.27 11.19 -6.72
C VAL A 91 0.60 9.77 -6.29
N LEU A 92 0.98 9.59 -5.03
CA LEU A 92 0.99 8.26 -4.42
C LEU A 92 -0.34 8.02 -3.69
N VAL A 93 -1.02 6.93 -4.01
CA VAL A 93 -2.23 6.47 -3.30
C VAL A 93 -1.93 5.12 -2.65
N SER A 94 -1.82 5.09 -1.31
CA SER A 94 -1.34 3.92 -0.59
C SER A 94 -2.23 3.52 0.58
N ASN A 95 -2.61 2.25 0.61
CA ASN A 95 -3.08 1.58 1.82
C ASN A 95 -1.84 1.26 2.65
N ILE A 96 -1.58 2.04 3.70
CA ILE A 96 -0.37 1.90 4.50
C ILE A 96 -0.67 2.20 5.96
N SER A 97 -0.08 1.42 6.86
CA SER A 97 -0.13 1.67 8.30
C SER A 97 0.86 2.77 8.70
N THR A 98 0.55 3.52 9.75
CA THR A 98 1.45 4.57 10.29
C THR A 98 2.91 4.13 10.47
N PRO A 99 3.23 3.01 11.17
CA PRO A 99 4.63 2.66 11.43
C PRO A 99 5.36 2.20 10.16
N ALA A 100 4.63 1.64 9.19
CA ALA A 100 5.16 1.37 7.86
C ALA A 100 5.53 2.67 7.13
N TRP A 101 4.66 3.68 7.19
CA TRP A 101 4.94 4.97 6.56
C TRP A 101 6.12 5.69 7.19
N ASP A 102 6.21 5.73 8.52
CA ASP A 102 7.32 6.38 9.23
C ASP A 102 8.68 5.76 8.85
N THR A 103 8.70 4.45 8.57
CA THR A 103 9.90 3.72 8.14
C THR A 103 10.15 3.87 6.64
N VAL A 104 9.20 3.45 5.82
CA VAL A 104 9.33 3.34 4.36
C VAL A 104 9.36 4.70 3.69
N GLY A 105 8.50 5.63 4.14
CA GLY A 105 8.42 6.99 3.60
C GLY A 105 9.74 7.74 3.73
N ALA A 106 10.40 7.61 4.89
CA ALA A 106 11.72 8.17 5.13
C ALA A 106 12.81 7.44 4.33
N MET A 107 12.87 6.11 4.43
CA MET A 107 13.89 5.30 3.76
C MET A 107 13.90 5.45 2.23
N LEU A 108 12.73 5.60 1.61
CA LEU A 108 12.58 5.70 0.16
C LEU A 108 12.40 7.15 -0.34
N GLU A 109 12.50 8.14 0.55
CA GLU A 109 12.34 9.57 0.29
C GLU A 109 11.03 9.92 -0.44
N ILE A 110 9.94 9.19 -0.17
CA ILE A 110 8.69 9.26 -0.95
C ILE A 110 8.15 10.69 -1.06
N ASN A 111 8.23 11.46 0.03
CA ASN A 111 7.76 12.84 0.10
C ASN A 111 8.41 13.78 -0.93
N THR A 112 9.58 13.42 -1.47
CA THR A 112 10.29 14.22 -2.47
C THR A 112 9.94 13.81 -3.92
N LYS A 113 9.31 12.66 -4.10
CA LYS A 113 9.09 12.05 -5.43
C LYS A 113 7.67 12.26 -5.98
N PHE A 114 6.72 12.62 -5.13
CA PHE A 114 5.33 12.86 -5.50
C PHE A 114 4.88 14.26 -5.07
N ASP A 115 3.93 14.82 -5.80
CA ASP A 115 3.43 16.18 -5.56
C ASP A 115 2.31 16.20 -4.52
N ARG A 116 1.57 15.07 -4.42
CA ARG A 116 0.58 14.81 -3.37
C ARG A 116 0.61 13.36 -2.93
N LEU A 117 0.12 13.10 -1.72
CA LEU A 117 0.04 11.79 -1.13
C LEU A 117 -1.38 11.57 -0.60
N PHE A 118 -1.96 10.44 -0.94
CA PHE A 118 -3.15 9.90 -0.30
C PHE A 118 -2.71 8.70 0.54
N LEU A 119 -2.66 8.86 1.86
CA LEU A 119 -2.26 7.81 2.78
C LEU A 119 -3.48 7.40 3.61
N SER A 120 -3.86 6.13 3.52
CA SER A 120 -5.11 5.65 4.11
C SER A 120 -5.25 5.95 5.60
N PHE A 121 -4.15 5.91 6.36
CA PHE A 121 -4.15 6.17 7.81
C PHE A 121 -4.33 7.64 8.17
N GLN A 122 -4.03 8.55 7.23
CA GLN A 122 -4.26 9.99 7.40
C GLN A 122 -5.69 10.35 7.05
N GLU A 123 -6.22 9.75 5.98
CA GLU A 123 -7.53 10.07 5.42
C GLU A 123 -8.68 9.27 6.03
N GLY A 124 -8.38 8.24 6.84
CA GLY A 124 -9.40 7.41 7.48
C GLY A 124 -10.11 6.44 6.53
N MET A 125 -9.59 6.25 5.32
CA MET A 125 -10.20 5.41 4.29
C MET A 125 -9.16 4.74 3.41
N ALA A 126 -9.45 3.51 3.01
CA ALA A 126 -8.56 2.68 2.19
C ALA A 126 -9.16 2.39 0.82
N LYS A 127 -8.30 2.18 -0.18
CA LYS A 127 -8.68 1.53 -1.44
C LYS A 127 -9.32 0.17 -1.13
N PRO A 128 -10.34 -0.30 -1.86
CA PRO A 128 -10.88 0.25 -3.10
C PRO A 128 -12.03 1.25 -2.91
N ASN A 129 -12.19 1.89 -1.73
CA ASN A 129 -13.29 2.83 -1.53
C ASN A 129 -13.28 3.93 -2.62
N LYS A 130 -14.40 4.11 -3.32
CA LYS A 130 -14.57 5.10 -4.40
C LYS A 130 -14.21 6.52 -3.98
N GLN A 131 -14.43 6.87 -2.71
CA GLN A 131 -14.14 8.19 -2.18
C GLN A 131 -12.63 8.51 -2.17
N VAL A 132 -11.75 7.50 -2.11
CA VAL A 132 -10.30 7.67 -2.26
C VAL A 132 -9.99 8.32 -3.61
N TRP A 133 -10.53 7.74 -4.67
CA TRP A 133 -10.28 8.16 -6.05
C TRP A 133 -10.94 9.50 -6.37
N GLN A 134 -12.16 9.72 -5.87
CA GLN A 134 -12.85 11.00 -6.00
C GLN A 134 -12.08 12.13 -5.29
N THR A 135 -11.50 11.85 -4.12
CA THR A 135 -10.64 12.80 -3.42
C THR A 135 -9.41 13.15 -4.26
N VAL A 136 -8.74 12.15 -4.84
CA VAL A 136 -7.57 12.37 -5.70
C VAL A 136 -7.94 13.18 -6.96
N GLU A 137 -9.05 12.85 -7.61
CA GLU A 137 -9.55 13.59 -8.79
C GLU A 137 -9.87 15.06 -8.44
N SER A 138 -10.44 15.31 -7.26
CA SER A 138 -10.79 16.66 -6.79
C SER A 138 -9.58 17.58 -6.61
N TRP A 139 -8.37 17.04 -6.44
CA TRP A 139 -7.15 17.83 -6.38
C TRP A 139 -6.76 18.45 -7.72
N PHE A 140 -7.30 17.93 -8.83
CA PHE A 140 -6.95 18.34 -10.19
C PHE A 140 -8.20 18.59 -11.05
N PRO A 141 -9.03 19.59 -10.72
CA PRO A 141 -10.32 19.83 -11.39
C PRO A 141 -10.22 20.16 -12.88
N GLN A 142 -9.02 20.51 -13.37
CA GLN A 142 -8.75 20.80 -14.78
C GLN A 142 -8.17 19.62 -15.56
N SER A 143 -7.78 18.54 -14.88
CA SER A 143 -7.23 17.34 -15.53
C SER A 143 -8.35 16.56 -16.21
N LYS A 144 -8.12 16.18 -17.47
CA LYS A 144 -9.08 15.40 -18.26
C LYS A 144 -8.70 13.92 -18.35
N GLU A 145 -7.48 13.59 -17.93
CA GLU A 145 -6.92 12.25 -18.03
C GLU A 145 -6.25 11.88 -16.72
N PHE A 146 -6.54 10.67 -16.26
CA PHE A 146 -5.95 10.09 -15.07
C PHE A 146 -5.44 8.70 -15.39
N TRP A 147 -4.28 8.39 -14.81
CA TRP A 147 -3.60 7.10 -14.97
C TRP A 147 -3.35 6.51 -13.58
N MET A 148 -3.78 5.27 -13.36
CA MET A 148 -3.45 4.50 -12.16
C MET A 148 -2.48 3.37 -12.53
N ILE A 149 -1.33 3.35 -11.85
CA ILE A 149 -0.34 2.29 -11.94
C ILE A 149 -0.30 1.60 -10.57
N GLY A 150 -0.65 0.32 -10.51
CA GLY A 150 -0.74 -0.44 -9.28
C GLY A 150 -0.43 -1.92 -9.49
N ASP A 151 -0.23 -2.66 -8.41
CA ASP A 151 0.10 -4.08 -8.40
C ASP A 151 -1.07 -4.96 -7.97
N ASN A 152 -2.12 -4.38 -7.39
CA ASN A 152 -3.32 -5.10 -6.98
C ASN A 152 -4.52 -4.71 -7.85
N ASN A 153 -5.09 -5.68 -8.59
CA ASN A 153 -6.24 -5.38 -9.46
C ASN A 153 -7.44 -4.83 -8.67
N ASP A 154 -7.75 -5.43 -7.52
CA ASP A 154 -8.98 -5.16 -6.80
C ASP A 154 -8.90 -3.84 -6.04
N ASP A 155 -7.78 -3.60 -5.36
CA ASP A 155 -7.57 -2.36 -4.63
C ASP A 155 -7.23 -1.19 -5.57
N ASP A 156 -6.38 -1.39 -6.58
CA ASP A 156 -5.85 -0.27 -7.38
C ASP A 156 -6.60 0.00 -8.67
N LEU A 157 -7.14 -1.01 -9.35
CA LEU A 157 -7.50 -0.84 -10.76
C LEU A 157 -9.00 -0.87 -11.02
N VAL A 158 -9.76 -1.69 -10.28
CA VAL A 158 -11.20 -1.87 -10.52
C VAL A 158 -11.95 -0.54 -10.47
N VAL A 159 -11.74 0.26 -9.41
CA VAL A 159 -12.49 1.50 -9.23
C VAL A 159 -12.00 2.64 -10.13
N PRO A 160 -10.69 2.90 -10.29
CA PRO A 160 -10.22 3.88 -11.28
C PRO A 160 -10.70 3.56 -12.69
N ARG A 161 -10.67 2.29 -13.10
CA ARG A 161 -11.19 1.88 -14.42
C ARG A 161 -12.68 2.17 -14.56
N ALA A 162 -13.47 1.89 -13.52
CA ALA A 162 -14.90 2.20 -13.50
C ALA A 162 -15.18 3.72 -13.51
N MET A 163 -14.22 4.53 -13.07
CA MET A 163 -14.26 5.99 -13.15
C MET A 163 -13.73 6.55 -14.49
N GLY A 164 -13.33 5.69 -15.43
CA GLY A 164 -12.81 6.10 -16.73
C GLY A 164 -11.30 6.38 -16.76
N TRP A 165 -10.58 6.09 -15.68
CA TRP A 165 -9.12 6.24 -15.65
C TRP A 165 -8.46 5.17 -16.49
N GLN A 166 -7.31 5.51 -17.07
CA GLN A 166 -6.41 4.52 -17.67
C GLN A 166 -5.71 3.74 -16.56
N THR A 167 -5.67 2.42 -16.65
CA THR A 167 -5.04 1.58 -15.63
C THR A 167 -3.90 0.73 -16.18
N ARG A 168 -2.83 0.55 -15.41
CA ARG A 168 -1.73 -0.38 -15.71
C ARG A 168 -1.44 -1.24 -14.48
N LEU A 169 -1.46 -2.56 -14.69
CA LEU A 169 -1.12 -3.55 -13.68
C LEU A 169 0.37 -3.89 -13.78
N VAL A 170 1.07 -3.82 -12.65
CA VAL A 170 2.47 -4.26 -12.50
C VAL A 170 2.45 -5.68 -11.94
N LYS A 171 3.05 -6.66 -12.63
CA LYS A 171 2.96 -8.09 -12.24
C LYS A 171 4.28 -8.70 -11.77
N ASN A 172 5.38 -8.00 -11.98
CA ASN A 172 6.76 -8.45 -11.80
C ASN A 172 7.51 -7.43 -10.91
N ASP A 173 8.82 -7.57 -10.81
CA ASP A 173 9.69 -6.66 -10.05
C ASP A 173 9.79 -5.23 -10.63
N GLY A 174 8.89 -4.88 -11.56
CA GLY A 174 8.84 -3.62 -12.27
C GLY A 174 9.95 -3.44 -13.31
N SER A 175 10.59 -4.53 -13.74
CA SER A 175 11.55 -4.51 -14.85
C SER A 175 10.94 -4.01 -16.17
N ASP A 176 9.64 -4.12 -16.36
CA ASP A 176 8.91 -3.69 -17.56
C ASP A 176 8.16 -2.35 -17.42
N LEU A 177 8.27 -1.66 -16.27
CA LEU A 177 7.50 -0.43 -15.97
C LEU A 177 7.61 0.63 -17.07
N LEU A 178 8.80 0.77 -17.67
CA LEU A 178 9.04 1.75 -18.74
C LEU A 178 8.34 1.39 -20.06
N ASN A 179 8.05 0.10 -20.29
CA ASN A 179 7.30 -0.36 -21.46
C ASN A 179 5.80 -0.14 -21.30
N LEU A 180 5.30 -0.10 -20.06
CA LEU A 180 3.90 0.16 -19.75
C LEU A 180 3.51 1.62 -20.04
N TRP A 181 4.49 2.52 -19.99
CA TRP A 181 4.32 3.95 -20.29
C TRP A 181 4.69 4.27 -21.74
N ARG A 182 3.68 4.24 -22.60
CA ARG A 182 3.71 4.88 -23.92
C ARG A 182 2.41 5.70 -24.04
N LYS A 183 2.50 7.03 -23.91
CA LYS A 183 1.45 7.92 -24.40
C LYS A 183 1.34 7.64 -25.91
N LYS A 184 0.21 7.06 -26.33
CA LYS A 184 -0.14 6.96 -27.75
C LYS A 184 -0.65 8.32 -28.22
#